data_AF-A0A2S9GG49-F1
#
_entry.id   AF-A0A2S9GG49-F1
#
_cell.length_a   1.000
_cell.length_b   1.000
_cell.length_c   1.000
_cell.angle_alpha   90.00
_cell.angle_beta   90.00
_cell.angle_gamma   90.00
#
_symmetry.space_group_name_H-M   'P 1'
#
loop_
_entity.id
_entity.type
_entity.pdbx_description
1 polymer ?
#
loop_
_entity_poly.entity_id
_entity_poly.type
_entity_poly.pdbx_seq_one_letter_code
_entity_poly.pdbx_strand_id
1 'polypeptide(L)'
;AGGFLDAVDEVVEFEKIGVDIALVAEAYSYDAISQLGFLAARTSRIELGTGVVPIYTRTPTLMAMTAAGLDYVSDGRFRLGLGT
;
A
#
# COMPACT_ATOMS: atom_id res chain seq x y z
N ALA A 1 -17.74 -3.96 11.45
CA ALA A 1 -16.71 -3.73 10.42
C ALA A 1 -15.45 -4.38 10.93
N GLY A 2 -14.87 -5.31 10.16
CA GLY A 2 -13.61 -5.95 10.54
C GLY A 2 -12.49 -4.92 10.67
N GLY A 3 -11.54 -5.16 11.56
CA GLY A 3 -10.39 -4.29 11.74
C GLY A 3 -9.41 -4.39 10.57
N PHE A 4 -8.29 -3.67 10.64
CA PHE A 4 -7.23 -3.74 9.63
C PHE A 4 -6.74 -5.17 9.37
N LEU A 5 -6.66 -6.01 10.41
CA LEU A 5 -6.21 -7.39 10.27
C LEU A 5 -7.18 -8.26 9.46
N ASP A 6 -8.50 -8.06 9.63
CA ASP A 6 -9.50 -8.79 8.83
C ASP A 6 -9.38 -8.40 7.35
N ALA A 7 -9.16 -7.10 7.06
CA ALA A 7 -8.92 -6.62 5.70
C ALA A 7 -7.64 -7.19 5.09
N VAL A 8 -6.58 -7.39 5.89
CA VAL A 8 -5.36 -8.06 5.41
C VAL A 8 -5.64 -9.50 5.01
N ASP A 9 -6.38 -10.23 5.83
CA ASP A 9 -6.72 -11.62 5.53
C ASP A 9 -7.62 -11.71 4.28
N GLU A 10 -8.55 -10.77 4.07
CA GLU A 10 -9.31 -10.63 2.82
C GLU A 10 -8.39 -10.38 1.61
N VAL A 11 -7.41 -9.49 1.71
CA VAL A 11 -6.46 -9.22 0.60
C VAL A 11 -5.65 -10.47 0.25
N VAL A 12 -5.26 -11.28 1.24
CA VAL A 12 -4.57 -12.55 1.01
C VAL A 12 -5.48 -13.55 0.29
N GLU A 13 -6.77 -13.62 0.62
CA GLU A 13 -7.72 -14.47 -0.11
C GLU A 13 -7.99 -13.93 -1.52
N PHE A 14 -8.10 -12.62 -1.69
CA PHE A 14 -8.25 -11.96 -3.00
C PHE A 14 -7.06 -12.21 -3.92
N GLU A 15 -5.85 -12.21 -3.37
CA GLU A 15 -4.67 -12.63 -4.11
C GLU A 15 -4.82 -14.08 -4.60
N LYS A 16 -5.34 -15.03 -3.81
CA LYS A 16 -5.48 -16.43 -4.26
C LYS A 16 -6.46 -16.59 -5.42
N ILE A 17 -7.49 -15.74 -5.51
CA ILE A 17 -8.49 -15.80 -6.58
C ILE A 17 -8.13 -14.94 -7.81
N GLY A 18 -6.94 -14.33 -7.82
CA GLY A 18 -6.42 -13.65 -9.00
C GLY A 18 -6.63 -12.14 -9.03
N VAL A 19 -6.93 -11.48 -7.91
CA VAL A 19 -6.94 -10.01 -7.87
C VAL A 19 -5.54 -9.46 -8.16
N ASP A 20 -5.48 -8.42 -8.98
CA ASP A 20 -4.24 -7.86 -9.50
C ASP A 20 -3.63 -6.78 -8.60
N ILE A 21 -4.46 -5.93 -7.98
CA ILE A 21 -3.99 -4.78 -7.21
C ILE A 21 -4.85 -4.50 -5.97
N ALA A 22 -4.19 -4.16 -4.86
CA ALA A 22 -4.81 -3.60 -3.66
C ALA A 22 -4.44 -2.13 -3.51
N LEU A 23 -5.46 -1.26 -3.42
CA LEU A 23 -5.28 0.17 -3.25
C LEU A 23 -5.66 0.60 -1.83
N VAL A 24 -4.73 1.25 -1.14
CA VAL A 24 -4.95 1.77 0.22
C VAL A 24 -5.07 3.29 0.16
N ALA A 25 -6.18 3.83 0.67
CA ALA A 25 -6.44 5.26 0.72
C ALA A 25 -5.86 5.89 1.99
N GLU A 26 -5.28 7.08 1.87
CA GLU A 26 -4.80 7.87 3.01
C GLU A 26 -5.77 9.03 3.29
N ALA A 27 -6.78 8.78 4.12
CA ALA A 27 -7.78 9.78 4.51
C ALA A 27 -7.53 10.27 5.95
N TYR A 28 -6.54 11.17 6.11
CA TYR A 28 -6.20 11.93 7.35
C TYR A 28 -6.04 11.14 8.66
N SER A 29 -6.10 9.82 8.64
CA SER A 29 -6.07 8.95 9.81
C SER A 29 -4.77 8.17 9.86
N TYR A 30 -4.79 6.92 9.42
CA TYR A 30 -3.63 6.05 9.32
C TYR A 30 -2.95 6.28 7.97
N ASP A 31 -1.62 6.30 7.96
CA ASP A 31 -0.88 6.45 6.72
C ASP A 31 -0.94 5.18 5.88
N ALA A 32 -1.13 5.33 4.57
CA ALA A 32 -1.25 4.19 3.66
C ALA A 32 0.06 3.40 3.57
N ILE A 33 1.20 4.07 3.76
CA ILE A 33 2.54 3.49 3.61
C ILE A 33 2.78 2.38 4.63
N SER A 34 2.45 2.61 5.91
CA SER A 34 2.60 1.62 6.97
C SER A 34 1.71 0.40 6.72
N GLN A 35 0.48 0.62 6.26
CA GLN A 35 -0.46 -0.45 5.93
C GLN A 35 0.00 -1.28 4.73
N LEU A 36 0.48 -0.61 3.67
CA LEU A 36 1.02 -1.27 2.49
C LEU A 36 2.31 -2.05 2.81
N GLY A 37 3.14 -1.56 3.72
CA GLY A 37 4.30 -2.31 4.21
C GLY A 37 3.90 -3.61 4.91
N PHE A 38 2.82 -3.58 5.70
CA PHE A 38 2.27 -4.79 6.33
C PHE A 38 1.69 -5.76 5.27
N LEU A 39 0.97 -5.25 4.28
CA LEU A 39 0.44 -6.05 3.17
C LEU A 39 1.56 -6.66 2.32
N ALA A 40 2.65 -5.93 2.08
CA ALA A 40 3.83 -6.42 1.37
C ALA A 40 4.43 -7.66 2.04
N ALA A 41 4.46 -7.68 3.37
CA ALA A 41 4.95 -8.83 4.14
C ALA A 41 3.97 -10.02 4.17
N ARG A 42 2.69 -9.82 3.83
CA ARG A 42 1.62 -10.83 3.91
C ARG A 42 1.19 -11.39 2.55
N THR A 43 1.63 -10.78 1.46
CA THR A 43 1.27 -11.11 0.07
C THR A 43 2.53 -11.32 -0.78
N SER A 44 2.43 -11.99 -1.92
CA SER A 44 3.60 -12.35 -2.74
C SER A 44 3.48 -12.05 -4.23
N ARG A 45 2.29 -11.72 -4.72
CA ARG A 45 1.97 -11.52 -6.14
C ARG A 45 1.17 -10.25 -6.40
N ILE A 46 0.16 -9.95 -5.57
CA ILE A 46 -0.72 -8.80 -5.80
C ILE A 46 0.07 -7.49 -5.79
N GLU A 47 -0.23 -6.57 -6.72
CA GLU A 47 0.33 -5.24 -6.70
C GLU A 47 -0.23 -4.44 -5.53
N LEU A 48 0.59 -3.54 -4.98
CA LEU A 48 0.25 -2.74 -3.82
C LEU A 48 0.34 -1.27 -4.20
N GLY A 49 -0.71 -0.50 -4.02
CA GLY A 49 -0.71 0.90 -4.42
C GLY A 49 -1.35 1.85 -3.43
N THR A 50 -0.92 3.10 -3.49
CA THR A 50 -1.62 4.20 -2.80
C THR A 50 -2.75 4.71 -3.69
N GLY A 51 -3.94 4.85 -3.13
CA GLY A 51 -5.12 5.37 -3.84
C GLY A 51 -5.76 6.57 -3.15
N VAL A 52 -5.04 7.64 -2.78
CA VAL A 52 -3.70 8.14 -3.14
C VAL A 52 -3.00 8.64 -1.87
N VAL A 53 -1.71 8.98 -1.94
CA VAL A 53 -1.10 9.81 -0.87
C VAL A 53 -1.20 11.30 -1.21
N PRO A 54 -1.56 12.17 -0.25
CA PRO A 54 -1.60 13.60 -0.44
C PRO A 54 -0.19 14.18 -0.59
N ILE A 55 0.03 15.03 -1.59
CA ILE A 55 1.34 15.66 -1.87
C ILE A 55 1.80 16.63 -0.77
N TYR A 56 0.89 17.09 0.10
CA TYR A 56 1.16 18.12 1.09
C TYR A 56 1.77 17.60 2.40
N THR A 57 1.72 16.28 2.65
CA THR A 57 2.11 15.70 3.95
C THR A 57 3.58 15.30 4.03
N ARG A 58 4.30 15.26 2.90
CA ARG A 58 5.68 14.76 2.81
C ARG A 58 6.47 15.60 1.80
N THR A 59 7.78 15.76 2.02
CA THR A 59 8.65 16.40 1.01
C THR A 59 8.84 15.46 -0.19
N PRO A 60 9.11 15.99 -1.40
CA PRO A 60 9.34 15.16 -2.59
C PRO A 60 10.46 14.12 -2.40
N THR A 61 11.54 14.49 -1.73
CA THR A 61 12.66 13.58 -1.43
C THR A 61 12.23 12.45 -0.50
N LEU A 62 11.47 12.77 0.56
CA LEU A 62 10.97 11.75 1.49
C LEU A 62 9.99 10.82 0.77
N MET A 63 9.11 11.36 -0.06
CA MET A 63 8.15 10.59 -0.84
C MET A 63 8.86 9.61 -1.79
N ALA A 64 9.91 10.06 -2.48
CA ALA A 64 10.73 9.20 -3.33
C ALA A 64 11.45 8.09 -2.54
N MET A 65 12.04 8.42 -1.39
CA MET A 65 12.68 7.43 -0.51
C MET A 65 11.68 6.39 0.02
N THR A 66 10.50 6.85 0.44
CA THR A 66 9.42 5.98 0.90
C THR A 66 8.95 5.05 -0.19
N ALA A 67 8.74 5.56 -1.41
CA ALA A 67 8.33 4.75 -2.54
C ALA A 67 9.39 3.69 -2.89
N ALA A 68 10.67 4.08 -2.93
CA ALA A 68 11.77 3.14 -3.18
C ALA A 68 11.89 2.07 -2.10
N GLY A 69 11.69 2.44 -0.82
CA GLY A 69 11.69 1.49 0.29
C GLY A 69 10.54 0.49 0.21
N LEU A 70 9.33 0.96 -0.16
CA LEU A 70 8.16 0.11 -0.28
C LEU A 70 8.23 -0.81 -1.51
N ASP A 71 8.77 -0.31 -2.61
CA ASP A 71 9.09 -1.10 -3.80
C ASP A 71 10.09 -2.22 -3.48
N TYR A 72 11.15 -1.90 -2.74
CA TYR A 72 12.14 -2.88 -2.30
C TYR A 72 11.53 -3.99 -1.43
N VAL A 73 10.76 -3.65 -0.40
CA VAL A 73 10.18 -4.67 0.52
C VAL A 73 9.02 -5.45 -0.11
N SER A 74 8.41 -4.93 -1.17
CA SER A 74 7.34 -5.62 -1.90
C SER A 74 7.85 -6.43 -3.09
N ASP A 75 9.16 -6.49 -3.33
CA ASP A 75 9.77 -7.16 -4.50
C ASP A 75 9.27 -6.58 -5.84
N GLY A 76 9.24 -5.25 -5.95
CA GLY A 76 8.88 -4.55 -7.18
C GLY A 76 7.37 -4.43 -7.45
N ARG A 77 6.53 -4.70 -6.45
CA ARG A 77 5.05 -4.71 -6.58
C ARG A 77 4.40 -3.38 -6.21
N PHE A 78 5.17 -2.36 -5.81
CA PHE A 78 4.61 -1.12 -5.28
C PHE A 78 4.33 -0.06 -6.35
N ARG A 79 3.14 0.57 -6.28
CA ARG A 79 2.67 1.64 -7.17
C ARG A 79 2.32 2.90 -6.39
N LEU A 80 3.08 3.97 -6.61
CA LEU A 80 2.82 5.27 -5.98
C LEU A 80 1.74 6.06 -6.73
N GLY A 81 0.53 6.10 -6.19
CA GLY A 81 -0.52 7.05 -6.57
C GLY A 81 -0.46 8.34 -5.75
N LEU A 82 -0.41 9.48 -6.44
CA LEU A 82 -0.33 10.82 -5.85
C LEU A 82 -1.62 11.60 -6.09
N GLY A 83 -1.99 12.45 -5.14
CA GLY A 83 -3.10 13.39 -5.31
C GLY A 83 -3.01 14.60 -4.39
N THR A 84 -4.00 15.48 -4.55
CA THR A 84 -4.16 16.74 -3.80
C THR A 84 -5.19 16.58 -2.70
#